data_AF-A0A556ACR5-F1
#
_entry.id   AF-A0A556ACR5-F1
#
_cell.length_a   1.000
_cell.length_b   1.000
_cell.length_c   1.000
_cell.angle_alpha   90.00
_cell.angle_beta   90.00
_cell.angle_gamma   90.00
#
_symmetry.space_group_name_H-M   'P 1'
#
loop_
_entity.id
_entity.type
_entity.pdbx_description
1 polymer ?
#
loop_
_entity_poly.entity_id
_entity_poly.type
_entity_poly.pdbx_seq_one_letter_code
_entity_poly.pdbx_strand_id
1 'polypeptide(L)'
;MSNGHYSLPPLRPELQASHDEMDAKGDYFAYAVCRTYDGQAWEVATKQGCIYGTLDGCYLDHDEAAAAGVAWLLEKIDHEPIGDEETCQ
;
A
#
# COMPACT_ATOMS: atom_id res chain seq x y z
N MET A 1 24.51 8.82 -21.89
CA MET A 1 23.31 8.01 -21.62
C MET A 1 23.43 7.58 -20.16
N SER A 2 22.93 8.41 -19.26
CA SER A 2 23.02 8.15 -17.82
C SER A 2 21.90 7.19 -17.47
N ASN A 3 22.21 5.90 -17.34
CA ASN A 3 21.34 4.96 -16.66
C ASN A 3 21.29 5.43 -15.20
N GLY A 4 20.31 6.28 -14.89
CA GLY A 4 19.92 6.54 -13.53
C GLY A 4 19.40 5.22 -12.97
N HIS A 5 20.31 4.41 -12.43
CA HIS A 5 19.94 3.43 -11.43
C HIS A 5 19.25 4.26 -10.34
N TYR A 6 17.92 4.25 -10.36
CA TYR A 6 17.17 4.38 -9.13
C TYR A 6 17.62 3.18 -8.30
N SER A 7 18.71 3.35 -7.54
CA SER A 7 18.89 2.57 -6.33
C SER A 7 17.68 2.93 -5.50
N LEU A 8 16.61 2.16 -5.65
CA LEU A 8 15.54 2.11 -4.68
C LEU A 8 16.27 2.07 -3.34
N PRO A 9 16.12 3.10 -2.48
CA PRO A 9 16.75 3.07 -1.18
C PRO A 9 16.40 1.71 -0.56
N PRO A 10 17.36 1.02 0.08
CA PRO A 10 17.12 -0.32 0.59
C PRO A 10 15.78 -0.32 1.31
N LEU A 11 14.84 -1.14 0.81
CA LEU A 11 13.50 -1.24 1.38
C LEU A 11 13.71 -1.40 2.88
N ARG A 12 13.20 -0.45 3.65
CA ARG A 12 13.42 -0.44 5.09
C ARG A 12 12.95 -1.79 5.64
N PRO A 13 13.63 -2.40 6.62
CA PRO A 13 13.26 -3.72 7.14
C PRO A 13 11.77 -3.80 7.55
N GLU A 14 11.20 -2.69 8.05
CA GLU A 14 9.77 -2.55 8.33
C GLU A 14 8.91 -2.69 7.06
N LEU A 15 9.23 -1.97 5.98
CA LEU A 15 8.54 -2.06 4.68
C LEU A 15 8.71 -3.45 4.04
N GLN A 16 9.89 -4.04 4.18
CA GLN A 16 10.18 -5.37 3.65
C GLN A 16 9.39 -6.45 4.40
N ALA A 17 9.28 -6.36 5.73
CA ALA A 17 8.47 -7.27 6.53
C ALA A 17 6.98 -7.14 6.18
N SER A 18 6.49 -5.92 6.01
CA SER A 18 5.11 -5.73 5.56
C SER A 18 4.89 -6.25 4.14
N HIS A 19 5.82 -6.02 3.20
CA HIS A 19 5.74 -6.64 1.86
C HIS A 19 5.78 -8.17 1.91
N ASP A 20 6.60 -8.76 2.79
CA ASP A 20 6.67 -10.21 2.98
C ASP A 20 5.37 -10.77 3.55
N GLU A 21 4.75 -10.09 4.53
CA GLU A 21 3.41 -10.44 5.03
C GLU A 21 2.34 -10.31 3.95
N MET A 22 2.39 -9.27 3.12
CA MET A 22 1.46 -9.10 2.00
C MET A 22 1.64 -10.16 0.91
N ASP A 23 2.89 -10.54 0.62
CA ASP A 23 3.20 -11.59 -0.34
C ASP A 23 2.81 -12.97 0.19
N ALA A 24 3.07 -13.24 1.48
CA ALA A 24 2.67 -14.46 2.16
C ALA A 24 1.16 -14.64 2.22
N LYS A 25 0.41 -13.54 2.36
CA LYS A 25 -1.06 -13.55 2.29
C LYS A 25 -1.60 -13.81 0.90
N GLY A 26 -0.83 -13.48 -0.16
CA GLY A 26 -1.28 -13.60 -1.54
C GLY A 26 -2.46 -12.67 -1.89
N ASP A 27 -2.72 -11.66 -1.06
CA ASP A 27 -3.81 -10.70 -1.26
C ASP A 27 -3.48 -9.82 -2.48
N TYR A 28 -4.44 -9.66 -3.40
CA TYR A 28 -4.28 -8.83 -4.60
C TYR A 28 -4.17 -7.34 -4.23
N PHE A 29 -4.90 -6.90 -3.20
CA PHE A 29 -4.77 -5.55 -2.64
C PHE A 29 -4.19 -5.64 -1.25
N ALA A 30 -3.16 -4.87 -0.98
CA ALA A 30 -2.56 -4.85 0.33
C ALA A 30 -1.90 -3.49 0.62
N TYR A 31 -1.67 -3.17 1.90
CA TYR A 31 -1.03 -1.91 2.30
C TYR A 31 -0.08 -2.11 3.49
N ALA A 32 0.94 -1.27 3.56
CA ALA A 32 1.91 -1.16 4.64
C ALA A 32 2.02 0.29 5.08
N VAL A 33 2.27 0.50 6.36
CA VAL A 33 2.62 1.81 6.88
C VAL A 33 4.12 1.84 7.10
N CYS A 34 4.78 2.87 6.60
CA CYS A 34 6.23 3.03 6.69
C CYS A 34 6.59 4.45 7.09
N ARG A 35 7.70 4.61 7.81
CA ARG A 35 8.20 5.95 8.13
C ARG A 35 8.84 6.58 6.90
N THR A 36 8.58 7.88 6.72
CA THR A 36 9.24 8.71 5.72
C THR A 36 10.76 8.65 5.86
N TYR A 37 11.48 9.03 4.80
CA TYR A 37 12.95 9.04 4.80
C TYR A 37 13.54 9.85 5.95
N ASP A 38 12.87 10.95 6.33
CA ASP A 38 13.25 11.81 7.46
C ASP A 38 12.91 11.18 8.83
N GLY A 39 12.11 10.12 8.86
CA GLY A 39 11.63 9.46 10.08
C GLY A 39 10.65 10.29 10.89
N GLN A 40 10.27 11.47 10.41
CA GLN A 40 9.37 12.41 11.09
C GLN A 40 7.89 12.15 10.82
N ALA A 41 7.57 11.45 9.74
CA ALA A 41 6.20 11.17 9.33
C ALA A 41 6.07 9.71 8.88
N TRP A 42 4.84 9.31 8.63
CA TRP A 42 4.42 8.00 8.15
C TRP A 42 3.77 8.15 6.78
N GLU A 43 4.14 7.27 5.87
CA GLU A 43 3.63 7.12 4.53
C GLU A 43 3.02 5.73 4.39
N VAL A 44 2.01 5.60 3.56
CA VAL A 44 1.33 4.32 3.35
C VAL A 44 1.74 3.79 1.99
N ALA A 45 2.46 2.67 1.97
CA ALA A 45 2.74 1.92 0.76
C ALA A 45 1.56 1.00 0.45
N THR A 46 1.10 1.00 -0.79
CA THR A 46 -0.02 0.20 -1.26
C THR A 46 0.46 -0.73 -2.38
N LYS A 47 0.06 -1.99 -2.32
CA LYS A 47 0.30 -3.01 -3.34
C LYS A 47 -1.03 -3.34 -4.02
N GLN A 48 -1.03 -3.34 -5.35
CA GLN A 48 -2.13 -3.81 -6.18
C GLN A 48 -1.57 -4.81 -7.21
N GLY A 49 -1.69 -6.10 -6.92
CA GLY A 49 -1.11 -7.20 -7.69
C GLY A 49 0.41 -7.10 -7.71
N CYS A 50 0.97 -6.74 -8.87
CA CYS A 50 2.42 -6.52 -9.06
C CYS A 50 2.82 -5.04 -9.03
N ILE A 51 1.87 -4.14 -8.80
CA ILE A 51 2.11 -2.69 -8.80
C ILE A 51 2.26 -2.24 -7.35
N TYR A 52 3.37 -1.57 -7.05
CA TYR A 52 3.63 -0.94 -5.77
C TYR A 52 3.51 0.57 -5.93
N GLY A 53 2.80 1.21 -5.02
CA GLY A 53 2.63 2.65 -4.96
C GLY A 53 2.63 3.13 -3.51
N THR A 54 2.46 4.43 -3.33
CA THR A 54 2.33 5.06 -2.01
C THR A 54 1.16 6.05 -2.06
N LEU A 55 0.39 6.15 -0.99
CA LEU A 55 -0.63 7.20 -0.85
C LEU A 55 0.05 8.57 -0.77
N ASP A 56 -0.57 9.58 -1.39
CA ASP A 56 -0.12 10.99 -1.36
C ASP A 56 -0.43 11.66 0.00
N GLY A 57 -0.15 10.95 1.10
CA GLY A 57 -0.44 11.37 2.46
C GLY A 57 0.74 11.10 3.37
N CYS A 58 1.23 12.17 4.01
CA CYS A 58 2.22 12.10 5.09
C CYS A 58 1.49 12.31 6.41
N TYR A 59 1.46 11.28 7.25
CA TYR A 59 0.80 11.27 8.54
C TYR A 59 1.81 11.46 9.66
N LEU A 60 1.45 12.17 10.72
CA LEU A 60 2.34 12.32 11.89
C LEU A 60 2.30 11.08 12.78
N ASP A 61 1.17 10.38 12.78
CA ASP A 61 0.91 9.22 13.62
C ASP A 61 0.82 7.92 12.82
N HIS A 62 1.37 6.86 13.40
CA HIS A 62 1.31 5.52 12.83
C HIS A 62 -0.13 5.01 12.68
N ASP A 63 -0.98 5.30 13.67
CA ASP A 63 -2.38 4.87 13.68
C ASP A 63 -3.18 5.57 12.58
N GLU A 64 -2.91 6.85 12.33
CA GLU A 64 -3.56 7.63 11.28
C GLU A 64 -3.16 7.14 9.88
N ALA A 65 -1.87 6.83 9.69
CA ALA A 65 -1.41 6.18 8.46
C ALA A 65 -2.01 4.79 8.27
N ALA A 66 -2.13 4.00 9.34
CA ALA A 66 -2.79 2.69 9.29
C ALA A 66 -4.26 2.83 8.92
N ALA A 67 -4.98 3.78 9.52
CA ALA A 67 -6.37 4.07 9.21
C ALA A 67 -6.56 4.49 7.74
N ALA A 68 -5.66 5.30 7.20
CA ALA A 68 -5.68 5.67 5.79
C ALA A 68 -5.41 4.49 4.85
N GLY A 69 -4.48 3.60 5.21
CA GLY A 69 -4.22 2.38 4.47
C GLY A 69 -5.40 1.40 4.49
N VAL A 70 -6.06 1.25 5.65
CA VAL A 70 -7.31 0.49 5.78
C VAL A 70 -8.41 1.11 4.93
N ALA A 71 -8.58 2.43 4.99
CA ALA A 71 -9.61 3.14 4.21
C ALA A 71 -9.39 2.95 2.70
N TRP A 72 -8.14 3.03 2.24
CA TRP A 72 -7.79 2.74 0.85
C TRP A 72 -8.08 1.27 0.49
N LEU A 73 -7.68 0.32 1.34
CA LEU A 73 -7.93 -1.10 1.08
C LEU A 73 -9.43 -1.39 0.99
N LEU A 74 -10.23 -0.84 1.91
CA LEU A 74 -11.68 -0.94 1.87
C LEU A 74 -12.26 -0.30 0.61
N GLU A 75 -11.79 0.88 0.20
CA GLU A 75 -12.22 1.51 -1.06
C GLU A 75 -11.88 0.63 -2.28
N LYS A 76 -10.72 -0.01 -2.30
CA LYS A 76 -10.33 -0.91 -3.40
C LYS A 76 -11.16 -2.20 -3.44
N ILE A 77 -11.47 -2.77 -2.28
CA ILE A 77 -12.30 -3.99 -2.16
C ILE A 77 -13.77 -3.67 -2.41
N ASP A 78 -14.29 -2.54 -1.91
CA ASP A 78 -15.65 -2.05 -2.15
C ASP A 78 -15.88 -1.68 -3.63
N HIS A 79 -14.84 -1.15 -4.27
CA HIS A 79 -14.85 -0.83 -5.69
C HIS A 79 -14.43 -2.00 -6.59
N GLU A 80 -14.20 -3.21 -6.05
CA GLU A 80 -14.44 -4.40 -6.87
C GLU A 80 -15.93 -4.37 -7.20
N PRO A 81 -16.32 -4.34 -8.49
CA PRO A 81 -17.72 -4.47 -8.80
C PRO A 81 -18.12 -5.83 -8.21
N ILE A 82 -18.90 -5.80 -7.13
CA ILE A 82 -20.04 -6.71 -7.03
C ILE A 82 -20.69 -6.51 -8.39
N GLY A 83 -20.40 -7.42 -9.32
CA GLY A 83 -21.14 -7.52 -10.54
C GLY A 83 -22.57 -7.50 -10.06
N ASP A 84 -23.26 -6.42 -10.42
CA ASP A 84 -24.65 -6.20 -10.12
C ASP A 84 -25.32 -7.56 -10.24
N GLU A 85 -25.79 -8.10 -9.11
CA GLU A 85 -26.60 -9.30 -9.16
C GLU A 85 -27.93 -8.86 -9.75
N GLU A 86 -27.96 -8.66 -11.06
CA GLU A 86 -29.18 -8.62 -11.83
C GLU A 86 -29.62 -10.07 -12.08
N THR A 87 -30.07 -10.71 -11.00
CA THR A 87 -31.11 -11.73 -11.10
C THR A 87 -32.41 -11.06 -11.55
N CYS A 88 -32.58 -10.82 -12.87
CA CYS A 88 -33.90 -10.64 -13.50
C CYS A 88 -33.87 -10.64 -15.04
N GLN A 89 -33.87 -11.83 -15.67
CA GLN A 89 -35.00 -12.38 -16.48
C GLN A 89 -34.60 -13.68 -17.21
#